data_AF-A0A1F2T0C4-F1
#
_entry.id   AF-A0A1F2T0C4-F1
#
_cell.length_a   1.000
_cell.length_b   1.000
_cell.length_c   1.000
_cell.angle_alpha   90.00
_cell.angle_beta   90.00
_cell.angle_gamma   90.00
#
_symmetry.space_group_name_H-M   'P 1'
#
loop_
_entity.id
_entity.type
_entity.pdbx_description
1 polymer ?
#
loop_
_entity_poly.entity_id
_entity_poly.type
_entity_poly.pdbx_seq_one_letter_code
_entity_poly.pdbx_strand_id
1 'polypeptide(L)'
;MALTLAGCRQADGPVPTPDESVLEDLGDVRKDLEYIATGYDPSASKDLAADLGKYVDEMPPAAAAVDELSRRVASVVAQKKLPEQTGDQLALNLWLAIQARQISERQVEALQNDTQALLMTVGIAEENAQQVAAQIGEVQRLVTARQRRWYELF
;
A
#
# COMPACT_ATOMS: atom_id res chain seq x y z
N MET A 1 -1.19 20.64 -40.43
CA MET A 1 -2.22 19.81 -39.78
C MET A 1 -1.56 19.22 -38.53
N ALA A 2 -1.74 19.86 -37.37
CA ALA A 2 -1.12 19.43 -36.13
C ALA A 2 -2.04 18.37 -35.48
N LEU A 3 -1.60 17.11 -35.47
CA LEU A 3 -2.18 16.08 -34.61
C LEU A 3 -1.72 16.42 -33.18
N THR A 4 -2.55 17.16 -32.45
CA THR A 4 -2.44 17.21 -30.99
C THR A 4 -2.76 15.81 -30.48
N LEU A 5 -1.72 15.03 -30.18
CA LEU A 5 -1.81 13.85 -29.33
C LEU A 5 -2.30 14.33 -27.96
N ALA A 6 -3.61 14.40 -27.78
CA ALA A 6 -4.21 14.55 -26.48
C ALA A 6 -3.96 13.22 -25.77
N GLY A 7 -2.84 13.14 -25.05
CA GLY A 7 -2.49 12.01 -24.18
C GLY A 7 -3.63 11.78 -23.20
N CYS A 8 -4.54 10.87 -23.54
CA CYS A 8 -5.71 10.59 -22.74
C CYS A 8 -5.27 9.75 -21.54
N ARG A 9 -4.84 10.43 -20.47
CA ARG A 9 -4.58 9.80 -19.17
C ARG A 9 -5.80 8.98 -18.76
N GLN A 10 -5.55 7.75 -18.30
CA GLN A 10 -6.60 6.88 -17.76
C GLN A 10 -7.39 7.63 -16.68
N ALA A 11 -8.71 7.69 -16.84
CA ALA A 11 -9.59 8.31 -15.84
C ALA A 11 -9.47 7.58 -14.51
N ASP A 12 -9.60 8.30 -13.40
CA ASP A 12 -9.53 7.67 -12.07
C ASP A 12 -10.64 6.63 -11.87
N GLY A 13 -10.32 5.60 -11.10
CA GLY A 13 -11.27 4.59 -10.67
C GLY A 13 -11.78 4.84 -9.25
N PRO A 14 -12.79 4.08 -8.82
CA PRO A 14 -13.25 4.12 -7.44
C PRO A 14 -12.12 3.67 -6.50
N VAL A 15 -11.94 4.42 -5.41
CA VAL A 15 -11.12 4.00 -4.27
C VAL A 15 -12.05 3.33 -3.28
N PRO A 16 -11.77 2.09 -2.83
CA PRO A 16 -12.65 1.41 -1.90
C PRO A 16 -12.63 2.10 -0.52
N THR A 17 -13.76 2.07 0.16
CA THR A 17 -13.90 2.55 1.54
C THR A 17 -14.02 1.35 2.47
N PRO A 18 -13.28 1.31 3.60
CA PRO A 18 -13.45 0.28 4.62
C PRO A 18 -14.90 0.19 5.12
N ASP A 19 -15.44 -1.02 5.19
CA ASP A 19 -16.66 -1.32 5.93
C ASP A 19 -16.32 -1.73 7.39
N GLU A 20 -17.33 -2.07 8.19
CA GLU A 20 -17.13 -2.43 9.61
C GLU A 20 -16.16 -3.60 9.79
N SER A 21 -16.23 -4.63 8.94
CA SER A 21 -15.31 -5.78 9.03
C SER A 21 -13.88 -5.37 8.67
N VAL A 22 -13.70 -4.53 7.65
CA VAL A 22 -12.38 -4.03 7.28
C VAL A 22 -11.82 -3.09 8.35
N LEU A 23 -12.66 -2.32 9.05
CA LEU A 23 -12.18 -1.45 10.13
C LEU A 23 -11.59 -2.25 11.29
N GLU A 24 -12.14 -3.42 11.60
CA GLU A 24 -11.54 -4.37 12.56
C GLU A 24 -10.16 -4.84 12.06
N ASP A 25 -10.09 -5.28 10.80
CA ASP A 25 -8.84 -5.71 10.16
C ASP A 25 -7.75 -4.61 10.18
N LEU A 26 -8.14 -3.36 9.91
CA LEU A 26 -7.22 -2.23 9.98
C LEU A 26 -6.74 -1.97 11.41
N GLY A 27 -7.56 -2.25 12.42
CA GLY A 27 -7.19 -2.20 13.82
C GLY A 27 -6.09 -3.21 14.18
N ASP A 28 -6.18 -4.42 13.64
CA ASP A 28 -5.17 -5.47 13.82
C ASP A 28 -3.86 -5.10 13.10
N VAL A 29 -3.93 -4.69 11.82
CA VAL A 29 -2.75 -4.20 11.07
C VAL A 29 -2.05 -3.06 11.81
N ARG A 30 -2.81 -2.09 12.33
CA ARG A 30 -2.26 -0.98 13.12
C ARG A 30 -1.54 -1.46 14.37
N LYS A 31 -2.14 -2.40 15.10
CA LYS A 31 -1.58 -2.96 16.32
C LYS A 31 -0.28 -3.71 16.03
N ASP A 32 -0.21 -4.44 14.93
CA ASP A 32 1.02 -5.10 14.50
C ASP A 32 2.11 -4.08 14.17
N LEU A 33 1.78 -3.00 13.46
CA LEU A 33 2.72 -1.90 13.20
C LEU A 33 3.25 -1.29 14.50
N GLU A 34 2.40 -1.09 15.51
CA GLU A 34 2.79 -0.60 16.84
C GLU A 34 3.72 -1.60 17.57
N TYR A 35 3.40 -2.89 17.52
CA TYR A 35 4.20 -3.94 18.14
C TYR A 35 5.57 -4.11 17.48
N ILE A 36 5.65 -3.98 16.15
CA ILE A 36 6.92 -3.95 15.43
C ILE A 36 7.72 -2.70 15.83
N ALA A 37 7.07 -1.54 15.86
CA ALA A 37 7.71 -0.27 16.18
C ALA A 37 8.31 -0.27 17.58
N THR A 38 7.61 -0.85 18.56
CA THR A 38 8.04 -0.96 19.95
C THR A 38 8.92 -2.17 20.23
N GLY A 39 8.92 -3.18 19.35
CA GLY A 39 9.56 -4.48 19.58
C GLY A 39 8.87 -5.30 20.67
N TYR A 40 7.57 -5.04 20.93
CA TYR A 40 6.82 -5.69 22.00
C TYR A 40 6.51 -7.16 21.70
N ASP A 41 6.15 -7.47 20.45
CA ASP A 41 5.81 -8.82 20.00
C ASP A 41 6.70 -9.26 18.83
N PRO A 42 7.51 -10.33 18.96
CA PRO A 42 8.32 -10.85 17.87
C PRO A 42 7.49 -11.44 16.71
N SER A 43 6.22 -11.76 16.93
CA SER A 43 5.31 -12.31 15.92
C SER A 43 4.66 -11.24 15.05
N ALA A 44 4.66 -9.97 15.49
CA ALA A 44 3.92 -8.90 14.82
C ALA A 44 4.31 -8.69 13.34
N SER A 45 5.56 -8.95 12.95
CA SER A 45 5.94 -8.90 11.52
C SER A 45 5.30 -10.02 10.68
N LYS A 46 5.08 -11.18 11.29
CA LYS A 46 4.39 -12.31 10.66
C LYS A 46 2.89 -12.08 10.63
N ASP A 47 2.33 -11.55 11.72
CA ASP A 47 0.90 -11.26 11.84
C ASP A 47 0.51 -10.18 10.82
N LEU A 48 1.32 -9.11 10.69
CA LEU A 48 1.15 -8.09 9.65
C LEU A 48 1.10 -8.69 8.24
N ALA A 49 1.99 -9.64 7.95
CA ALA A 49 2.01 -10.32 6.66
C ALA A 49 0.77 -11.18 6.43
N ALA A 50 0.30 -11.89 7.47
CA ALA A 50 -0.92 -12.71 7.38
C ALA A 50 -2.18 -11.85 7.19
N ASP A 51 -2.30 -10.76 7.94
CA ASP A 51 -3.45 -9.86 7.89
C ASP A 51 -3.58 -9.13 6.55
N LEU A 52 -2.46 -8.75 5.94
CA LEU A 52 -2.46 -8.20 4.59
C LEU A 52 -2.61 -9.30 3.52
N GLY A 53 -2.02 -10.47 3.74
CA GLY A 53 -2.01 -11.60 2.80
C GLY A 53 -3.40 -12.17 2.51
N LYS A 54 -4.31 -12.17 3.49
CA LYS A 54 -5.66 -12.75 3.34
C LYS A 54 -6.48 -12.17 2.17
N TYR A 55 -6.16 -10.96 1.72
CA TYR A 55 -6.84 -10.32 0.58
C TYR A 55 -6.34 -10.79 -0.80
N VAL A 56 -5.23 -11.54 -0.84
CA VAL A 56 -4.56 -12.02 -2.05
C VAL A 56 -4.29 -13.52 -2.04
N ASP A 57 -4.92 -14.29 -1.13
CA ASP A 57 -4.76 -15.75 -1.01
C ASP A 57 -4.98 -16.50 -2.33
N GLU A 58 -5.92 -16.02 -3.16
CA GLU A 58 -6.23 -16.62 -4.47
C GLU A 58 -5.35 -16.08 -5.62
N MET A 59 -4.35 -15.23 -5.31
CA MET A 59 -3.48 -14.56 -6.28
C MET A 59 -2.00 -14.77 -5.93
N PRO A 60 -1.40 -15.95 -6.21
CA PRO A 60 -0.05 -16.28 -5.77
C PRO A 60 1.05 -15.25 -6.12
N PRO A 61 1.05 -14.64 -7.33
CA PRO A 61 2.01 -13.57 -7.63
C PRO A 61 1.85 -12.34 -6.73
N ALA A 62 0.61 -11.96 -6.40
CA ALA A 62 0.33 -10.82 -5.52
C ALA A 62 0.66 -11.15 -4.05
N ALA A 63 0.43 -12.39 -3.60
CA ALA A 63 0.79 -12.84 -2.26
C ALA A 63 2.29 -12.62 -1.96
N ALA A 64 3.17 -13.03 -2.88
CA ALA A 64 4.61 -12.81 -2.72
C ALA A 64 5.00 -11.31 -2.68
N ALA A 65 4.29 -10.46 -3.43
CA ALA A 65 4.53 -9.02 -3.42
C ALA A 65 4.02 -8.35 -2.12
N VAL A 66 2.92 -8.86 -1.55
CA VAL A 66 2.40 -8.43 -0.25
C VAL A 66 3.33 -8.87 0.89
N ASP A 67 3.85 -10.09 0.87
CA ASP A 67 4.85 -10.55 1.85
C ASP A 67 6.08 -9.63 1.85
N GLU A 68 6.57 -9.27 0.66
CA GLU A 68 7.71 -8.36 0.52
C GLU A 68 7.37 -6.94 0.98
N LEU A 69 6.14 -6.46 0.74
CA LEU A 69 5.66 -5.18 1.27
C LEU A 69 5.67 -5.19 2.79
N SER A 70 5.04 -6.19 3.41
CA SER A 70 4.98 -6.35 4.87
C SER A 70 6.37 -6.42 5.48
N ARG A 71 7.29 -7.19 4.87
CA ARG A 71 8.69 -7.28 5.32
C ARG A 71 9.41 -5.93 5.27
N ARG A 72 9.26 -5.16 4.19
CA ARG A 72 9.89 -3.84 4.05
C ARG A 72 9.33 -2.85 5.06
N VAL A 73 8.00 -2.80 5.20
CA VAL A 73 7.33 -1.96 6.20
C VAL A 73 7.85 -2.30 7.59
N ALA A 74 7.80 -3.58 7.98
CA ALA A 74 8.27 -4.03 9.28
C ALA A 74 9.72 -3.61 9.54
N SER A 75 10.60 -3.77 8.55
CA SER A 75 12.01 -3.39 8.66
C SER A 75 12.23 -1.89 8.85
N VAL A 76 11.39 -1.03 8.26
CA VAL A 76 11.59 0.43 8.35
C VAL A 76 10.90 1.06 9.56
N VAL A 77 9.80 0.46 10.03
CA VAL A 77 9.06 0.93 11.21
C VAL A 77 9.65 0.39 12.51
N ALA A 78 10.41 -0.70 12.48
CA ALA A 78 11.08 -1.24 13.66
C ALA A 78 11.89 -0.15 14.38
N GLN A 79 11.71 -0.08 15.71
CA GLN A 79 12.36 0.90 16.60
C GLN A 79 12.05 2.38 16.24
N LYS A 80 10.98 2.64 15.49
CA LYS A 80 10.49 4.01 15.25
C LYS A 80 9.40 4.36 16.25
N LYS A 81 9.28 5.65 16.55
CA LYS A 81 8.08 6.15 17.22
C LYS A 81 7.00 6.30 16.15
N LEU A 82 6.00 5.43 16.20
CA LEU A 82 4.85 5.49 15.31
C LEU A 82 3.66 6.11 16.06
N PRO A 83 3.31 7.39 15.81
CA PRO A 83 2.09 7.97 16.37
C PRO A 83 0.85 7.19 15.92
N GLU A 84 -0.17 7.10 16.77
CA GLU A 84 -1.41 6.35 16.48
C GLU A 84 -2.01 6.75 15.12
N GLN A 85 -2.20 8.06 14.88
CA GLN A 85 -2.72 8.57 13.62
C GLN A 85 -1.87 8.17 12.40
N THR A 86 -0.54 8.10 12.56
CA THR A 86 0.36 7.64 11.49
C THR A 86 0.21 6.13 11.27
N GLY A 87 0.06 5.35 12.36
CA GLY A 87 -0.24 3.92 12.30
C GLY A 87 -1.55 3.66 11.56
N ASP A 88 -2.62 4.39 11.89
CA ASP A 88 -3.92 4.29 11.23
C ASP A 88 -3.82 4.58 9.72
N GLN A 89 -3.16 5.68 9.36
CA GLN A 89 -3.02 6.08 7.96
C GLN A 89 -2.12 5.09 7.19
N LEU A 90 -1.09 4.55 7.82
CA LEU A 90 -0.23 3.55 7.21
C LEU A 90 -0.99 2.25 6.98
N ALA A 91 -1.76 1.77 7.97
CA ALA A 91 -2.62 0.60 7.84
C ALA A 91 -3.61 0.76 6.68
N LEU A 92 -4.28 1.93 6.58
CA LEU A 92 -5.18 2.23 5.48
C LEU A 92 -4.47 2.22 4.13
N ASN A 93 -3.29 2.84 4.02
CA ASN A 93 -2.52 2.88 2.77
C ASN A 93 -2.09 1.48 2.32
N LEU A 94 -1.66 0.61 3.25
CA LEU A 94 -1.28 -0.78 2.96
C LEU A 94 -2.49 -1.60 2.49
N TRP A 95 -3.64 -1.42 3.13
CA TRP A 95 -4.89 -2.06 2.69
C TRP A 95 -5.33 -1.56 1.31
N LEU A 96 -5.27 -0.25 1.05
CA LEU A 96 -5.59 0.32 -0.26
C LEU A 96 -4.65 -0.18 -1.36
N ALA A 97 -3.36 -0.37 -1.05
CA ALA A 97 -2.39 -0.93 -1.99
C ALA A 97 -2.82 -2.31 -2.52
N ILE A 98 -3.60 -3.06 -1.75
CA ILE A 98 -4.05 -4.42 -2.08
C ILE A 98 -5.47 -4.42 -2.66
N GLN A 99 -6.37 -3.64 -2.06
CA GLN A 99 -7.81 -3.72 -2.34
C GLN A 99 -8.29 -2.76 -3.43
N ALA A 100 -7.54 -1.71 -3.74
CA ALA A 100 -7.94 -0.70 -4.71
C ALA A 100 -7.70 -1.16 -6.17
N ARG A 101 -8.31 -2.27 -6.59
CA ARG A 101 -8.01 -2.99 -7.87
C ARG A 101 -8.42 -2.27 -9.16
N GLN A 102 -9.00 -1.08 -9.07
CA GLN A 102 -9.58 -0.32 -10.19
C GLN A 102 -8.97 1.07 -10.36
N ILE A 103 -8.00 1.44 -9.50
CA ILE A 103 -7.43 2.79 -9.49
C ILE A 103 -6.55 3.03 -10.73
N SER A 104 -6.41 4.31 -11.12
CA SER A 104 -5.56 4.73 -12.22
C SER A 104 -4.08 4.75 -11.82
N GLU A 105 -3.17 4.79 -12.79
CA GLU A 105 -1.73 4.99 -12.55
C GLU A 105 -1.45 6.24 -11.70
N ARG A 106 -2.21 7.32 -11.93
CA ARG A 106 -2.12 8.56 -11.14
C ARG A 106 -2.49 8.35 -9.68
N GLN A 107 -3.51 7.54 -9.42
CA GLN A 107 -3.93 7.19 -8.06
C GLN A 107 -2.93 6.24 -7.38
N VAL A 108 -2.31 5.33 -8.12
CA VAL A 108 -1.19 4.52 -7.62
C VAL A 108 -0.04 5.45 -7.22
N GLU A 109 0.38 6.36 -8.09
CA GLU A 109 1.45 7.33 -7.81
C GLU A 109 1.12 8.19 -6.58
N ALA A 110 -0.12 8.64 -6.44
CA ALA A 110 -0.57 9.36 -5.24
C ALA A 110 -0.43 8.51 -3.97
N LEU A 111 -0.87 7.25 -3.99
CA LEU A 111 -0.74 6.33 -2.86
C LEU A 111 0.73 6.05 -2.49
N GLN A 112 1.60 5.92 -3.49
CA GLN A 112 3.05 5.78 -3.29
C GLN A 112 3.64 7.02 -2.60
N ASN A 113 3.33 8.21 -3.12
CA ASN A 113 3.79 9.49 -2.58
C ASN A 113 3.28 9.74 -1.16
N ASP A 114 2.00 9.46 -0.90
CA ASP A 114 1.38 9.60 0.42
C ASP A 114 2.05 8.67 1.44
N THR A 115 2.32 7.42 1.06
CA THR A 115 3.00 6.47 1.93
C THR A 115 4.45 6.86 2.19
N GLN A 116 5.18 7.29 1.15
CA GLN A 116 6.56 7.77 1.30
C GLN A 116 6.61 8.97 2.26
N ALA A 117 5.76 9.98 2.03
CA ALA A 117 5.69 11.16 2.86
C ALA A 117 5.36 10.81 4.32
N LEU A 118 4.37 9.92 4.52
CA LEU A 118 3.98 9.46 5.85
C LEU A 118 5.14 8.80 6.60
N LEU A 119 5.88 7.89 5.96
CA LEU A 119 7.04 7.22 6.57
C LEU A 119 8.15 8.23 6.91
N MET A 120 8.38 9.22 6.04
CA MET A 120 9.35 10.28 6.31
C MET A 120 8.97 11.15 7.52
N THR A 121 7.66 11.37 7.79
CA THR A 121 7.23 12.14 8.98
C THR A 121 7.64 11.49 10.31
N VAL A 122 7.85 10.17 10.33
CA VAL A 122 8.31 9.43 11.53
C VAL A 122 9.83 9.16 11.52
N GLY A 123 10.58 9.87 10.67
CA GLY A 123 12.04 9.81 10.63
C GLY A 123 12.60 8.55 9.97
N ILE A 124 11.86 7.96 9.03
CA ILE A 124 12.40 6.96 8.10
C ILE A 124 13.15 7.69 6.99
N ALA A 125 14.34 7.19 6.65
CA ALA A 125 15.16 7.77 5.58
C ALA A 125 14.42 7.71 4.24
N GLU A 126 14.59 8.75 3.41
CA GLU A 126 13.89 8.89 2.13
C GLU A 126 14.07 7.66 1.23
N GLU A 127 15.29 7.12 1.11
CA GLU A 127 15.57 5.92 0.33
C GLU A 127 14.76 4.72 0.80
N ASN A 128 14.65 4.51 2.11
CA ASN A 128 13.88 3.41 2.69
C ASN A 128 12.36 3.62 2.50
N ALA A 129 11.88 4.86 2.67
CA ALA A 129 10.48 5.21 2.42
C ALA A 129 10.10 5.03 0.94
N GLN A 130 10.99 5.42 0.03
CA GLN A 130 10.84 5.24 -1.41
C GLN A 130 10.79 3.76 -1.78
N GLN A 131 11.59 2.91 -1.14
CA GLN A 131 11.55 1.46 -1.36
C GLN A 131 10.20 0.83 -0.95
N VAL A 132 9.60 1.27 0.15
CA VAL A 132 8.24 0.83 0.54
C VAL A 132 7.20 1.32 -0.47
N ALA A 133 7.28 2.59 -0.86
CA ALA A 133 6.39 3.17 -1.86
C ALA A 133 6.52 2.47 -3.22
N ALA A 134 7.73 2.13 -3.67
CA ALA A 134 7.95 1.35 -4.89
C ALA A 134 7.27 -0.03 -4.81
N GLN A 135 7.35 -0.69 -3.64
CA GLN A 135 6.70 -1.98 -3.43
C GLN A 135 5.17 -1.90 -3.46
N ILE A 136 4.56 -0.79 -3.00
CA ILE A 136 3.13 -0.53 -3.19
C ILE A 136 2.75 -0.53 -4.67
N GLY A 137 3.58 0.09 -5.52
CA GLY A 137 3.39 0.08 -6.97
C GLY A 137 3.45 -1.33 -7.57
N GLU A 138 4.34 -2.18 -7.07
CA GLU A 138 4.46 -3.57 -7.51
C GLU A 138 3.23 -4.42 -7.10
N VAL A 139 2.74 -4.25 -5.86
CA VAL A 139 1.48 -4.88 -5.42
C VAL A 139 0.33 -4.43 -6.33
N GLN A 140 0.18 -3.12 -6.54
CA GLN A 140 -0.85 -2.55 -7.42
C GLN A 140 -0.77 -3.08 -8.84
N ARG A 141 0.44 -3.22 -9.41
CA ARG A 141 0.64 -3.81 -10.74
C ARG A 141 0.09 -5.24 -10.85
N LEU A 142 0.10 -5.99 -9.76
CA LEU A 142 -0.34 -7.39 -9.71
C LEU A 142 -1.83 -7.54 -9.38
N VAL A 143 -2.39 -6.67 -8.53
CA VAL A 143 -3.80 -6.74 -8.12
C VAL A 143 -4.75 -5.94 -9.02
N THR A 144 -4.21 -5.01 -9.83
CA THR A 144 -5.03 -4.18 -10.73
C THR A 144 -5.73 -5.06 -11.76
N ALA A 145 -7.07 -5.08 -11.69
CA ALA A 145 -7.93 -5.76 -12.65
C ALA A 145 -8.34 -4.86 -13.82
N ARG A 146 -8.11 -3.54 -13.70
CA ARG A 146 -8.48 -2.57 -14.73
C ARG A 146 -7.49 -2.59 -15.89
N GLN A 147 -7.93 -3.13 -17.02
CA GLN A 147 -7.18 -3.03 -18.28
C GLN A 147 -7.30 -1.62 -18.87
N ARG A 148 -6.16 -1.02 -19.26
CA ARG A 148 -6.15 0.24 -20.02
C ARG A 148 -6.89 0.04 -21.33
N ARG A 149 -7.85 0.90 -21.63
CA ARG A 149 -8.63 0.81 -22.87
C ARG A 149 -7.79 1.36 -24.03
N TRP A 150 -8.05 0.87 -25.24
CA TRP A 150 -7.24 1.20 -26.43
C TRP A 150 -7.12 2.70 -26.74
N TYR A 151 -8.08 3.52 -26.33
CA TYR A 151 -8.08 4.97 -26.51
C TYR A 151 -7.39 5.74 -25.35
N GLU A 152 -6.93 5.02 -24.31
CA GLU A 152 -6.13 5.55 -23.19
C GLU A 152 -4.63 5.27 -23.41
N LEU A 153 -4.25 4.72 -24.57
CA LEU A 153 -2.87 4.40 -24.97
C LEU A 153 -2.18 5.52 -25.78
N PHE A 154 -2.91 6.58 -26.16
CA PHE A 154 -2.45 7.65 -27.07
C PHE A 154 -2.52 9.03 -26.44
#